data_AF-A0A376JGS6-F1
#
_entry.id   AF-A0A376JGS6-F1
#
_cell.length_a   1.000
_cell.length_b   1.000
_cell.length_c   1.000
_cell.angle_alpha   90.00
_cell.angle_beta   90.00
_cell.angle_gamma   90.00
#
_symmetry.space_group_name_H-M   'P 1'
#
loop_
_entity.id
_entity.type
_entity.pdbx_description
1 polymer ?
#
loop_
_entity_poly.entity_id
_entity_poly.type
_entity_poly.pdbx_seq_one_letter_code
_entity_poly.pdbx_strand_id
1 'polypeptide(L)'
;MQSRLSRIFNPKTGKTVMLAFDHGYFQGPTTGLERIDINIAPLFEHADVLMCTRGILRSVVPPATNKPVVLRASGANSILAELSNEAVALSMDDAVRLNSCAVAAQVYIGSEYEHQSIKNIIQLVDAGMKVGMPTMAVTGVGKDMVRDQRYFSLATRIAAEMGAQIIKTYYVEKGFERIVAGCPVPIVIAGGKKLPEREALEMCWQAIDQGASGVDMGRNIFQSDHPVAMMKAVQAVVHHNETADRAYELYLSEKQ
;
A
#
# COMPACT_ATOMS: atom_id res chain seq x y z
N MET A 1 18.84 -4.81 -4.84
CA MET A 1 17.63 -4.76 -3.98
C MET A 1 17.59 -3.49 -3.12
N GLN A 2 18.59 -3.23 -2.27
CA GLN A 2 18.62 -2.04 -1.39
C GLN A 2 18.33 -0.72 -2.13
N SER A 3 18.94 -0.47 -3.30
CA SER A 3 18.65 0.71 -4.12
C SER A 3 17.16 0.88 -4.47
N ARG A 4 16.42 -0.21 -4.75
CA ARG A 4 14.97 -0.14 -5.02
C ARG A 4 14.19 0.20 -3.75
N LEU A 5 14.57 -0.38 -2.60
CA LEU A 5 13.96 -0.06 -1.31
C LEU A 5 14.19 1.41 -0.93
N SER A 6 15.38 1.97 -1.20
CA SER A 6 15.68 3.39 -0.97
C SER A 6 14.92 4.36 -1.87
N ARG A 7 14.27 3.86 -2.95
CA ARG A 7 13.32 4.65 -3.74
C ARG A 7 11.92 4.64 -3.14
N ILE A 8 11.56 3.59 -2.39
CA ILE A 8 10.26 3.50 -1.70
C ILE A 8 10.33 4.23 -0.37
N PHE A 9 11.29 3.85 0.48
CA PHE A 9 11.49 4.45 1.80
C PHE A 9 12.57 5.53 1.70
N ASN A 10 12.20 6.76 2.04
CA ASN A 10 13.10 7.89 2.00
C ASN A 10 14.31 7.63 2.92
N PRO A 11 15.56 7.67 2.43
CA PRO A 11 16.74 7.34 3.24
C PRO A 11 16.95 8.23 4.47
N LYS A 12 16.37 9.44 4.48
CA LYS A 12 16.50 10.37 5.61
C LYS A 12 15.51 10.07 6.73
N THR A 13 14.25 9.76 6.39
CA THR A 13 13.18 9.55 7.38
C THR A 13 12.92 8.08 7.68
N GLY A 14 13.39 7.18 6.81
CA GLY A 14 13.10 5.74 6.84
C GLY A 14 11.64 5.39 6.51
N LYS A 15 10.86 6.34 5.98
CA LYS A 15 9.41 6.23 5.81
C LYS A 15 8.95 6.50 4.38
N THR A 16 7.69 6.19 4.06
CA THR A 16 7.09 6.38 2.74
C THR A 16 5.63 6.87 2.81
N VAL A 17 5.24 7.74 1.88
CA VAL A 17 3.84 8.02 1.51
C VAL A 17 3.55 7.41 0.14
N MET A 18 2.91 6.25 0.15
CA MET A 18 2.49 5.52 -1.04
C MET A 18 1.05 5.86 -1.42
N LEU A 19 0.84 6.15 -2.71
CA LEU A 19 -0.48 6.41 -3.28
C LEU A 19 -0.97 5.16 -4.03
N ALA A 20 -1.97 4.47 -3.47
CA ALA A 20 -2.57 3.28 -4.09
C ALA A 20 -3.82 3.59 -4.91
N PHE A 21 -3.80 3.17 -6.17
CA PHE A 21 -4.91 3.27 -7.13
C PHE A 21 -5.04 1.99 -7.97
N ASP A 22 -4.65 0.84 -7.41
CA ASP A 22 -4.75 -0.47 -8.04
C ASP A 22 -6.13 -1.13 -7.90
N HIS A 23 -7.02 -0.60 -7.05
CA HIS A 23 -8.34 -1.16 -6.66
C HIS A 23 -9.16 -1.77 -7.81
N GLY A 24 -9.09 -1.19 -9.01
CA GLY A 24 -9.83 -1.67 -10.16
C GLY A 24 -9.46 -3.07 -10.64
N TYR A 25 -8.34 -3.65 -10.17
CA TYR A 25 -7.91 -5.01 -10.56
C TYR A 25 -8.96 -6.10 -10.27
N PHE A 26 -9.84 -5.88 -9.27
CA PHE A 26 -10.94 -6.78 -8.93
C PHE A 26 -12.28 -6.07 -8.71
N GLN A 27 -12.28 -4.72 -8.57
CA GLN A 27 -13.48 -3.92 -8.30
C GLN A 27 -14.02 -3.19 -9.54
N GLY A 28 -13.25 -3.07 -10.62
CA GLY A 28 -13.60 -2.18 -11.74
C GLY A 28 -13.50 -0.70 -11.36
N PRO A 29 -14.36 0.19 -11.91
CA PRO A 29 -14.29 1.63 -11.69
C PRO A 29 -14.83 2.03 -10.30
N THR A 30 -14.06 1.78 -9.24
CA THR A 30 -14.38 2.23 -7.88
C THR A 30 -14.47 3.75 -7.82
N THR A 31 -15.38 4.27 -6.99
CA THR A 31 -15.60 5.71 -6.78
C THR A 31 -14.30 6.48 -6.57
N GLY A 32 -14.04 7.48 -7.42
CA GLY A 32 -12.83 8.30 -7.44
C GLY A 32 -11.74 7.82 -8.40
N LEU A 33 -11.85 6.60 -8.94
CA LEU A 33 -10.90 6.00 -9.88
C LEU A 33 -11.48 5.78 -11.28
N GLU A 34 -12.64 6.38 -11.59
CA GLU A 34 -13.27 6.31 -12.91
C GLU A 34 -12.38 6.94 -13.99
N ARG A 35 -11.61 7.98 -13.61
CA ARG A 35 -10.69 8.72 -14.49
C ARG A 35 -9.35 8.98 -13.80
N ILE A 36 -8.49 7.98 -13.80
CA ILE A 36 -7.12 8.09 -13.26
C ILE A 36 -6.33 9.19 -13.99
N ASP A 37 -6.51 9.30 -15.31
CA ASP A 37 -5.86 10.29 -16.17
C ASP A 37 -6.25 11.75 -15.85
N ILE A 38 -7.41 11.98 -15.21
CA ILE A 38 -7.87 13.32 -14.82
C ILE A 38 -7.69 13.54 -13.32
N ASN A 39 -8.27 12.67 -12.50
CA ASN A 39 -8.46 12.94 -11.07
C ASN A 39 -7.26 12.50 -10.22
N ILE A 40 -6.51 11.50 -10.69
CA ILE A 40 -5.36 10.93 -9.96
C ILE A 40 -4.03 11.44 -10.52
N ALA A 41 -3.96 11.77 -11.81
CA ALA A 41 -2.74 12.28 -12.43
C ALA A 41 -2.14 13.51 -11.73
N PRO A 42 -2.92 14.51 -11.28
CA PRO A 42 -2.39 15.64 -10.51
C PRO A 42 -1.78 15.24 -9.16
N LEU A 43 -2.08 14.05 -8.65
CA LEU A 43 -1.62 13.57 -7.35
C LEU A 43 -0.23 12.91 -7.43
N PHE A 44 0.22 12.51 -8.63
CA PHE A 44 1.43 11.70 -8.76
C PHE A 44 2.68 12.41 -8.24
N GLU A 45 2.81 13.71 -8.48
CA GLU A 45 3.99 14.47 -8.06
C GLU A 45 4.10 14.59 -6.53
N HIS A 46 2.97 14.52 -5.82
CA HIS A 46 2.87 14.62 -4.37
C HIS A 46 3.11 13.29 -3.65
N ALA A 47 3.14 12.16 -4.35
CA ALA A 47 3.45 10.85 -3.76
C ALA A 47 4.97 10.60 -3.72
N ASP A 48 5.44 9.83 -2.75
CA ASP A 48 6.79 9.27 -2.81
C ASP A 48 6.87 8.15 -3.86
N VAL A 49 5.83 7.31 -3.89
CA VAL A 49 5.76 6.08 -4.69
C VAL A 49 4.32 5.81 -5.10
N LEU A 50 4.13 5.34 -6.33
CA LEU A 50 2.82 4.98 -6.87
C LEU A 50 2.61 3.47 -6.78
N MET A 51 1.41 3.04 -6.36
CA MET A 51 1.02 1.63 -6.39
C MET A 51 -0.18 1.42 -7.34
N CYS A 52 0.04 0.65 -8.40
CA CYS A 52 -0.96 0.46 -9.46
C CYS A 52 -0.78 -0.87 -10.21
N THR A 53 -1.68 -1.17 -11.14
CA THR A 53 -1.52 -2.31 -12.06
C THR A 53 -0.67 -1.91 -13.27
N ARG A 54 -0.04 -2.89 -13.92
CA ARG A 54 0.70 -2.65 -15.18
C ARG A 54 -0.16 -2.09 -16.31
N GLY A 55 -1.46 -2.39 -16.30
CA GLY A 55 -2.41 -1.88 -17.29
C GLY A 55 -2.55 -0.37 -17.20
N ILE A 56 -2.88 0.12 -16.01
CA ILE A 56 -2.97 1.55 -15.70
C ILE A 56 -1.62 2.26 -15.87
N LEU A 57 -0.52 1.64 -15.41
CA LEU A 57 0.81 2.22 -15.52
C LEU A 57 1.17 2.53 -16.99
N ARG A 58 0.88 1.61 -17.91
CA ARG A 58 1.21 1.80 -19.34
C ARG A 58 0.24 2.73 -20.06
N SER A 59 -1.03 2.76 -19.65
CA SER A 59 -2.07 3.46 -20.41
C SER A 59 -2.21 4.94 -20.04
N VAL A 60 -2.11 5.28 -18.75
CA VAL A 60 -2.51 6.61 -18.25
C VAL A 60 -1.53 7.26 -17.27
N VAL A 61 -0.50 6.54 -16.81
CA VAL A 61 0.56 7.14 -15.98
C VAL A 61 1.71 7.56 -16.91
N PRO A 62 1.94 8.87 -17.14
CA PRO A 62 3.01 9.30 -18.02
C PRO A 62 4.38 8.84 -17.48
N PRO A 63 5.27 8.24 -18.29
CA PRO A 63 6.61 7.85 -17.84
C PRO A 63 7.43 9.04 -17.30
N ALA A 64 7.17 10.25 -17.82
CA ALA A 64 7.77 11.50 -17.37
C ALA A 64 7.42 11.88 -15.91
N THR A 65 6.40 11.24 -15.32
CA THR A 65 6.06 11.37 -13.88
C THR A 65 7.27 11.07 -12.99
N ASN A 66 8.18 10.19 -13.45
CA ASN A 66 9.46 9.89 -12.79
C ASN A 66 9.34 9.52 -11.29
N LYS A 67 8.25 8.83 -10.93
CA LYS A 67 8.06 8.30 -9.58
C LYS A 67 8.40 6.80 -9.53
N PRO A 68 8.93 6.31 -8.39
CA PRO A 68 8.98 4.89 -8.07
C PRO A 68 7.59 4.25 -8.22
N VAL A 69 7.54 2.99 -8.67
CA VAL A 69 6.29 2.24 -8.82
C VAL A 69 6.36 0.88 -8.14
N VAL A 70 5.29 0.53 -7.43
CA VAL A 70 5.03 -0.81 -6.90
C VAL A 70 3.88 -1.41 -7.69
N LEU A 71 4.13 -2.52 -8.38
CA LEU A 71 3.12 -3.13 -9.24
C LEU A 71 2.27 -4.14 -8.49
N ARG A 72 0.94 -4.01 -8.58
CA ARG A 72 -0.01 -5.09 -8.29
C ARG A 72 0.30 -6.28 -9.17
N ALA A 73 0.80 -7.34 -8.55
CA ALA A 73 1.26 -8.58 -9.17
C ALA A 73 0.40 -9.80 -8.81
N SER A 74 -0.74 -9.59 -8.16
CA SER A 74 -1.79 -10.60 -7.96
C SER A 74 -3.13 -10.11 -8.53
N GLY A 75 -4.07 -11.03 -8.75
CA GLY A 75 -5.40 -10.75 -9.32
C GLY A 75 -6.11 -12.03 -9.75
N ALA A 76 -6.97 -11.94 -10.76
CA ALA A 76 -7.86 -13.01 -11.24
C ALA A 76 -9.05 -13.36 -10.32
N ASN A 77 -9.26 -12.56 -9.27
CA ASN A 77 -10.49 -12.50 -8.48
C ASN A 77 -11.39 -11.35 -8.96
N SER A 78 -12.63 -11.32 -8.44
CA SER A 78 -13.52 -10.16 -8.57
C SER A 78 -14.47 -10.08 -7.38
N ILE A 79 -15.13 -8.94 -7.21
CA ILE A 79 -16.18 -8.76 -6.20
C ILE A 79 -17.41 -9.69 -6.37
N LEU A 80 -17.50 -10.41 -7.49
CA LEU A 80 -18.60 -11.34 -7.80
C LEU A 80 -18.31 -12.79 -7.38
N ALA A 81 -17.10 -13.08 -6.88
CA ALA A 81 -16.67 -14.41 -6.48
C ALA A 81 -15.89 -14.36 -5.16
N GLU A 82 -15.29 -15.49 -4.77
CA GLU A 82 -14.45 -15.57 -3.58
C GLU A 82 -13.25 -14.62 -3.70
N LEU A 83 -13.12 -13.71 -2.73
CA LEU A 83 -12.14 -12.63 -2.78
C LEU A 83 -10.70 -13.14 -2.68
N SER A 84 -10.47 -14.21 -1.92
CA SER A 84 -9.12 -14.77 -1.72
C SER A 84 -8.58 -15.54 -2.92
N ASN A 85 -9.41 -15.84 -3.93
CA ASN A 85 -9.05 -16.64 -5.11
C ASN A 85 -8.17 -15.86 -6.10
N GLU A 86 -6.94 -15.53 -5.68
CA GLU A 86 -5.96 -14.80 -6.48
C GLU A 86 -4.85 -15.70 -7.02
N ALA A 87 -4.39 -15.37 -8.21
CA ALA A 87 -3.16 -15.88 -8.83
C ALA A 87 -2.17 -14.74 -9.10
N VAL A 88 -0.91 -15.08 -9.40
CA VAL A 88 0.08 -14.11 -9.86
C VAL A 88 -0.35 -13.51 -11.22
N ALA A 89 -0.47 -12.18 -11.29
CA ALA A 89 -1.08 -11.45 -12.41
C ALA A 89 -0.07 -10.82 -13.40
N LEU A 90 1.23 -10.84 -13.07
CA LEU A 90 2.31 -10.45 -13.96
C LEU A 90 3.56 -11.26 -13.69
N SER A 91 4.34 -11.53 -14.74
CA SER A 91 5.64 -12.17 -14.61
C SER A 91 6.69 -11.17 -14.10
N MET A 92 7.68 -11.68 -13.37
CA MET A 92 8.81 -10.85 -12.92
C MET A 92 9.59 -10.23 -14.09
N ASP A 93 9.61 -10.88 -15.25
CA ASP A 93 10.14 -10.33 -16.49
C ASP A 93 9.49 -8.98 -16.84
N ASP A 94 8.16 -8.87 -16.76
CA ASP A 94 7.47 -7.62 -17.06
C ASP A 94 7.61 -6.59 -15.94
N ALA A 95 7.77 -7.02 -14.68
CA ALA A 95 8.10 -6.12 -13.57
C ALA A 95 9.47 -5.44 -13.77
N VAL A 96 10.47 -6.20 -14.24
CA VAL A 96 11.79 -5.67 -14.61
C VAL A 96 11.67 -4.73 -15.81
N ARG A 97 10.94 -5.14 -16.86
CA ARG A 97 10.69 -4.30 -18.06
C ARG A 97 10.04 -2.96 -17.72
N LEU A 98 9.15 -2.94 -16.72
CA LEU A 98 8.46 -1.74 -16.24
C LEU A 98 9.26 -0.95 -15.19
N ASN A 99 10.52 -1.31 -14.94
CA ASN A 99 11.40 -0.65 -13.99
C ASN A 99 10.78 -0.52 -12.58
N SER A 100 10.10 -1.58 -12.13
CA SER A 100 9.44 -1.58 -10.82
C SER A 100 10.44 -1.46 -9.67
N CYS A 101 10.00 -0.84 -8.58
CA CYS A 101 10.73 -0.82 -7.32
C CYS A 101 10.32 -1.97 -6.40
N ALA A 102 9.10 -2.49 -6.52
CA ALA A 102 8.66 -3.74 -5.91
C ALA A 102 7.47 -4.35 -6.67
N VAL A 103 7.18 -5.61 -6.39
CA VAL A 103 5.92 -6.28 -6.78
C VAL A 103 5.08 -6.53 -5.54
N ALA A 104 3.76 -6.41 -5.64
CA ALA A 104 2.84 -6.54 -4.52
C ALA A 104 1.77 -7.61 -4.77
N ALA A 105 1.52 -8.46 -3.79
CA ALA A 105 0.46 -9.47 -3.85
C ALA A 105 -0.26 -9.58 -2.51
N GLN A 106 -1.53 -10.00 -2.56
CA GLN A 106 -2.30 -10.27 -1.35
C GLN A 106 -1.90 -11.62 -0.73
N VAL A 107 -1.92 -11.67 0.59
CA VAL A 107 -1.91 -12.91 1.39
C VAL A 107 -3.18 -12.94 2.24
N TYR A 108 -3.94 -14.04 2.16
CA TYR A 108 -5.28 -14.17 2.73
C TYR A 108 -5.31 -15.23 3.83
N ILE A 109 -4.64 -14.95 4.95
CA ILE A 109 -4.64 -15.85 6.11
C ILE A 109 -6.07 -15.98 6.65
N GLY A 110 -6.51 -17.22 6.89
CA GLY A 110 -7.82 -17.64 7.35
C GLY A 110 -8.91 -17.67 6.27
N SER A 111 -8.59 -17.42 4.99
CA SER A 111 -9.56 -17.47 3.89
C SER A 111 -9.49 -18.79 3.10
N GLU A 112 -10.47 -19.04 2.22
CA GLU A 112 -10.58 -20.28 1.42
C GLU A 112 -9.31 -20.60 0.62
N TYR A 113 -8.71 -19.59 -0.02
CA TYR A 113 -7.52 -19.75 -0.86
C TYR A 113 -6.22 -19.31 -0.16
N GLU A 114 -6.16 -19.41 1.18
CA GLU A 114 -4.97 -19.07 1.98
C GLU A 114 -3.69 -19.67 1.38
N HIS A 115 -3.70 -20.99 1.17
CA HIS A 115 -2.54 -21.73 0.66
C HIS A 115 -2.02 -21.18 -0.67
N GLN A 116 -2.93 -20.88 -1.61
CA GLN A 116 -2.57 -20.32 -2.90
C GLN A 116 -2.02 -18.90 -2.75
N SER A 117 -2.61 -18.09 -1.88
CA SER A 117 -2.13 -16.72 -1.62
C SER A 117 -0.71 -16.68 -1.03
N ILE A 118 -0.37 -17.62 -0.12
CA ILE A 118 0.99 -17.75 0.41
C ILE A 118 1.95 -18.22 -0.70
N LYS A 119 1.54 -19.17 -1.55
CA LYS A 119 2.34 -19.61 -2.70
C LYS A 119 2.61 -18.50 -3.70
N ASN A 120 1.67 -17.57 -3.89
CA ASN A 120 1.90 -16.39 -4.73
C ASN A 120 3.05 -15.54 -4.16
N ILE A 121 3.12 -15.36 -2.84
CA ILE A 121 4.26 -14.68 -2.17
C ILE A 121 5.56 -15.44 -2.39
N ILE A 122 5.58 -16.76 -2.14
CA ILE A 122 6.77 -17.61 -2.34
C ILE A 122 7.29 -17.47 -3.78
N GLN A 123 6.41 -17.59 -4.78
CA GLN A 123 6.77 -17.48 -6.19
C GLN A 123 7.35 -16.11 -6.53
N LEU A 124 6.78 -15.03 -6.00
CA LEU A 124 7.27 -13.66 -6.25
C LEU A 124 8.61 -13.40 -5.58
N VAL A 125 8.83 -13.93 -4.37
CA VAL A 125 10.12 -13.86 -3.67
C VAL A 125 11.19 -14.63 -4.45
N ASP A 126 10.92 -15.88 -4.84
CA ASP A 126 11.85 -16.70 -5.62
C ASP A 126 12.26 -16.02 -6.93
N ALA A 127 11.30 -15.46 -7.66
CA ALA A 127 11.56 -14.73 -8.88
C ALA A 127 12.29 -13.40 -8.62
N GLY A 128 11.90 -12.69 -7.56
CA GLY A 128 12.44 -11.38 -7.19
C GLY A 128 13.89 -11.44 -6.74
N MET A 129 14.26 -12.49 -6.01
CA MET A 129 15.65 -12.71 -5.56
C MET A 129 16.64 -12.82 -6.71
N LYS A 130 16.23 -13.43 -7.84
CA LYS A 130 17.07 -13.56 -9.04
C LYS A 130 17.42 -12.22 -9.70
N VAL A 131 16.59 -11.19 -9.49
CA VAL A 131 16.70 -9.87 -10.15
C VAL A 131 16.83 -8.70 -9.18
N GLY A 132 16.95 -9.00 -7.88
CA GLY A 132 16.99 -8.02 -6.80
C GLY A 132 15.73 -7.15 -6.69
N MET A 133 14.55 -7.70 -7.02
CA MET A 133 13.24 -7.05 -6.91
C MET A 133 12.61 -7.38 -5.54
N PRO A 134 12.31 -6.38 -4.70
CA PRO A 134 11.53 -6.58 -3.48
C PRO A 134 10.11 -7.09 -3.73
N THR A 135 9.60 -7.88 -2.80
CA THR A 135 8.20 -8.31 -2.73
C THR A 135 7.49 -7.66 -1.54
N MET A 136 6.34 -7.05 -1.80
CA MET A 136 5.42 -6.53 -0.79
C MET A 136 4.25 -7.51 -0.61
N ALA A 137 4.07 -8.03 0.61
CA ALA A 137 2.91 -8.82 0.95
C ALA A 137 1.84 -7.95 1.61
N VAL A 138 0.60 -8.04 1.13
CA VAL A 138 -0.52 -7.25 1.62
C VAL A 138 -1.51 -8.17 2.34
N THR A 139 -1.79 -7.95 3.61
CA THR A 139 -2.74 -8.79 4.36
C THR A 139 -4.17 -8.54 3.87
N GLY A 140 -4.68 -9.45 3.05
CA GLY A 140 -6.08 -9.46 2.62
C GLY A 140 -6.98 -10.02 3.72
N VAL A 141 -8.13 -9.40 3.91
CA VAL A 141 -9.08 -9.79 4.97
C VAL A 141 -10.47 -9.98 4.39
N GLY A 142 -11.10 -11.11 4.68
CA GLY A 142 -12.50 -11.38 4.35
C GLY A 142 -13.48 -10.45 5.08
N LYS A 143 -14.77 -10.49 4.71
CA LYS A 143 -15.80 -9.63 5.30
C LYS A 143 -16.05 -9.94 6.78
N ASP A 144 -16.12 -11.22 7.14
CA ASP A 144 -16.56 -11.67 8.47
C ASP A 144 -15.40 -12.01 9.42
N MET A 145 -14.17 -11.62 9.05
CA MET A 145 -12.99 -11.90 9.87
C MET A 145 -12.76 -10.80 10.89
N VAL A 146 -12.46 -11.22 12.13
CA VAL A 146 -12.03 -10.30 13.20
C VAL A 146 -10.69 -9.68 12.83
N ARG A 147 -10.62 -8.35 12.87
CA ARG A 147 -9.43 -7.55 12.54
C ARG A 147 -8.74 -7.09 13.83
N ASP A 148 -8.06 -8.01 14.50
CA ASP A 148 -7.35 -7.72 15.75
C ASP A 148 -5.82 -7.88 15.64
N GLN A 149 -5.13 -7.48 16.70
CA GLN A 149 -3.68 -7.57 16.80
C GLN A 149 -3.15 -8.99 16.60
N ARG A 150 -3.84 -10.01 17.13
CA ARG A 150 -3.39 -11.40 17.05
C ARG A 150 -3.44 -11.91 15.62
N TYR A 151 -4.53 -11.64 14.93
CA TYR A 151 -4.71 -11.99 13.52
C TYR A 151 -3.62 -11.34 12.65
N PHE A 152 -3.44 -10.02 12.77
CA PHE A 152 -2.44 -9.34 11.94
C PHE A 152 -1.01 -9.72 12.32
N SER A 153 -0.72 -10.02 13.58
CA SER A 153 0.61 -10.53 13.96
C SER A 153 0.91 -11.87 13.31
N LEU A 154 -0.08 -12.77 13.24
CA LEU A 154 0.07 -14.04 12.51
C LEU A 154 0.31 -13.79 11.02
N ALA A 155 -0.55 -12.99 10.39
CA ALA A 155 -0.49 -12.78 8.94
C ALA A 155 0.77 -12.06 8.47
N THR A 156 1.13 -10.97 9.15
CA THR A 156 2.34 -10.20 8.84
C THR A 156 3.60 -11.03 9.07
N ARG A 157 3.67 -11.77 10.19
CA ARG A 157 4.82 -12.60 10.50
C ARG A 157 5.00 -13.74 9.50
N ILE A 158 3.95 -14.48 9.13
CA ILE A 158 4.05 -15.56 8.13
C ILE A 158 4.61 -15.01 6.82
N ALA A 159 4.06 -13.90 6.32
CA ALA A 159 4.50 -13.32 5.05
C ALA A 159 5.96 -12.86 5.09
N ALA A 160 6.39 -12.25 6.19
CA ALA A 160 7.78 -11.85 6.39
C ALA A 160 8.71 -13.08 6.51
N GLU A 161 8.30 -14.14 7.21
CA GLU A 161 9.06 -15.37 7.36
C GLU A 161 9.27 -16.10 6.03
N MET A 162 8.29 -15.98 5.11
CA MET A 162 8.40 -16.49 3.74
C MET A 162 9.29 -15.61 2.84
N GLY A 163 9.82 -14.50 3.35
CA GLY A 163 10.82 -13.67 2.69
C GLY A 163 10.30 -12.42 2.00
N ALA A 164 9.06 -11.97 2.25
CA ALA A 164 8.63 -10.65 1.80
C ALA A 164 9.40 -9.53 2.51
N GLN A 165 9.89 -8.52 1.77
CA GLN A 165 10.70 -7.43 2.34
C GLN A 165 9.86 -6.23 2.80
N ILE A 166 8.59 -6.17 2.42
CA ILE A 166 7.66 -5.11 2.81
C ILE A 166 6.35 -5.77 3.18
N ILE A 167 5.76 -5.34 4.30
CA ILE A 167 4.44 -5.79 4.71
C ILE A 167 3.49 -4.61 4.70
N LYS A 168 2.35 -4.78 4.03
CA LYS A 168 1.21 -3.86 4.11
C LYS A 168 0.11 -4.49 4.92
N THR A 169 -0.29 -3.85 6.02
CA THR A 169 -1.35 -4.33 6.92
C THR A 169 -2.30 -3.20 7.29
N TYR A 170 -3.31 -3.46 8.13
CA TYR A 170 -4.20 -2.43 8.65
C TYR A 170 -3.76 -1.96 10.04
N TYR A 171 -4.01 -0.68 10.34
CA TYR A 171 -3.94 -0.18 11.71
C TYR A 171 -5.03 -0.83 12.56
N VAL A 172 -4.71 -1.14 13.82
CA VAL A 172 -5.66 -1.59 14.85
C VAL A 172 -5.48 -0.72 16.09
N GLU A 173 -6.59 -0.35 16.73
CA GLU A 173 -6.56 0.61 17.85
C GLU A 173 -5.74 0.14 19.06
N LYS A 174 -5.66 -1.18 19.28
CA LYS A 174 -4.96 -1.76 20.43
C LYS A 174 -3.95 -2.79 19.96
N GLY A 175 -2.69 -2.61 20.35
CA GLY A 175 -1.63 -3.59 20.13
C GLY A 175 -0.95 -3.51 18.77
N PHE A 176 -1.15 -2.44 17.99
CA PHE A 176 -0.48 -2.30 16.69
C PHE A 176 1.05 -2.21 16.84
N GLU A 177 1.55 -1.62 17.93
CA GLU A 177 2.97 -1.61 18.30
C GLU A 177 3.55 -3.04 18.42
N ARG A 178 2.73 -4.02 18.82
CA ARG A 178 3.14 -5.43 18.90
C ARG A 178 3.20 -6.09 17.52
N ILE A 179 2.37 -5.66 16.57
CA ILE A 179 2.45 -6.10 15.17
C ILE A 179 3.76 -5.61 14.57
N VAL A 180 4.09 -4.33 14.77
CA VAL A 180 5.34 -3.73 14.31
C VAL A 180 6.53 -4.46 14.92
N ALA A 181 6.59 -4.60 16.25
CA ALA A 181 7.69 -5.27 16.93
C ALA A 181 7.84 -6.76 16.55
N GLY A 182 6.73 -7.43 16.21
CA GLY A 182 6.71 -8.84 15.81
C GLY A 182 7.10 -9.09 14.35
N CYS A 183 7.21 -8.06 13.53
CA CYS A 183 7.52 -8.16 12.10
C CYS A 183 8.97 -7.71 11.82
N PRO A 184 9.83 -8.56 11.22
CA PRO A 184 11.25 -8.26 11.05
C PRO A 184 11.56 -7.28 9.90
N VAL A 185 10.54 -6.81 9.17
CA VAL A 185 10.67 -5.98 7.98
C VAL A 185 9.72 -4.78 8.05
N PRO A 186 9.95 -3.70 7.26
CA PRO A 186 9.11 -2.51 7.27
C PRO A 186 7.62 -2.80 7.08
N ILE A 187 6.81 -2.21 7.96
CA ILE A 187 5.34 -2.23 7.87
C ILE A 187 4.84 -0.89 7.33
N VAL A 188 3.93 -0.95 6.37
CA VAL A 188 3.16 0.20 5.87
C VAL A 188 1.68 -0.05 6.16
N ILE A 189 0.94 0.97 6.62
CA ILE A 189 -0.50 0.80 6.87
C ILE A 189 -1.34 1.11 5.63
N ALA A 190 -2.33 0.27 5.34
CA ALA A 190 -3.36 0.56 4.36
C ALA A 190 -4.35 1.61 4.91
N GLY A 191 -4.79 2.54 4.05
CA GLY A 191 -5.74 3.58 4.46
C GLY A 191 -7.14 3.07 4.86
N GLY A 192 -7.56 1.87 4.45
CA GLY A 192 -8.90 1.37 4.76
C GLY A 192 -10.02 2.07 3.95
N LYS A 193 -11.24 2.07 4.50
CA LYS A 193 -12.40 2.78 3.94
C LYS A 193 -12.24 4.30 4.12
N LYS A 194 -13.02 5.10 3.38
CA LYS A 194 -13.03 6.56 3.58
C LYS A 194 -13.45 6.90 5.01
N LEU A 195 -12.67 7.76 5.65
CA LEU A 195 -12.92 8.40 6.94
C LEU A 195 -12.95 9.93 6.74
N PRO A 196 -13.52 10.70 7.69
CA PRO A 196 -13.23 12.13 7.80
C PRO A 196 -11.72 12.38 7.80
N GLU A 197 -11.25 13.43 7.14
CA GLU A 197 -9.80 13.66 6.94
C GLU A 197 -9.03 13.75 8.27
N ARG A 198 -9.61 14.41 9.28
CA ARG A 198 -9.01 14.49 10.61
C ARG A 198 -8.81 13.10 11.24
N GLU A 199 -9.78 12.21 11.10
CA GLU A 199 -9.68 10.83 11.63
C GLU A 199 -8.67 9.99 10.84
N ALA A 200 -8.59 10.20 9.52
CA ALA A 200 -7.56 9.55 8.70
C ALA A 200 -6.14 10.03 9.07
N LEU A 201 -5.97 11.32 9.38
CA LEU A 201 -4.69 11.87 9.86
C LEU A 201 -4.35 11.37 11.27
N GLU A 202 -5.33 11.24 12.16
CA GLU A 202 -5.14 10.61 13.47
C GLU A 202 -4.68 9.15 13.33
N MET A 203 -5.31 8.39 12.44
CA MET A 203 -4.88 7.01 12.13
C MET A 203 -3.44 6.97 11.60
N CYS A 204 -3.04 7.89 10.71
CA CYS A 204 -1.66 8.01 10.28
C CYS A 204 -0.72 8.28 11.45
N TRP A 205 -1.05 9.27 12.28
CA TRP A 205 -0.21 9.71 13.37
C TRP A 205 0.03 8.57 14.36
N GLN A 206 -1.02 7.90 14.82
CA GLN A 206 -0.95 6.75 15.71
C GLN A 206 -0.10 5.62 15.12
N ALA A 207 -0.31 5.28 13.84
CA ALA A 207 0.45 4.21 13.20
C ALA A 207 1.95 4.54 13.09
N ILE A 208 2.30 5.77 12.74
CA ILE A 208 3.69 6.22 12.62
C ILE A 208 4.35 6.29 14.00
N ASP A 209 3.65 6.84 15.01
CA ASP A 209 4.14 6.90 16.40
C ASP A 209 4.42 5.50 16.96
N GLN A 210 3.56 4.53 16.64
CA GLN A 210 3.71 3.12 17.03
C GLN A 210 4.67 2.32 16.14
N GLY A 211 5.39 2.97 15.22
CA GLY A 211 6.54 2.40 14.50
C GLY A 211 6.28 1.95 13.06
N ALA A 212 5.14 2.27 12.45
CA ALA A 212 4.96 2.04 11.03
C ALA A 212 6.00 2.83 10.20
N SER A 213 6.48 2.21 9.14
CA SER A 213 7.44 2.78 8.18
C SER A 213 6.75 3.56 7.05
N GLY A 214 5.49 3.94 7.22
CA GLY A 214 4.76 4.72 6.23
C GLY A 214 3.29 4.34 6.11
N VAL A 215 2.65 4.96 5.12
CA VAL A 215 1.24 4.71 4.77
C VAL A 215 1.10 4.41 3.28
N ASP A 216 0.13 3.56 2.96
CA ASP A 216 -0.31 3.28 1.60
C ASP A 216 -1.81 3.60 1.48
N MET A 217 -2.05 4.86 1.17
CA MET A 217 -3.39 5.44 1.16
C MET A 217 -3.95 5.47 -0.26
N GLY A 218 -5.20 5.00 -0.36
CA GLY A 218 -6.02 5.15 -1.56
C GLY A 218 -7.21 6.06 -1.24
N ARG A 219 -8.32 5.45 -0.82
CA ARG A 219 -9.62 6.13 -0.62
C ARG A 219 -9.56 7.39 0.24
N ASN A 220 -8.78 7.41 1.32
CA ASN A 220 -8.66 8.59 2.18
C ASN A 220 -7.98 9.79 1.50
N ILE A 221 -7.31 9.58 0.36
CA ILE A 221 -6.78 10.65 -0.49
C ILE A 221 -7.75 10.92 -1.65
N PHE A 222 -7.95 9.95 -2.55
CA PHE A 222 -8.65 10.21 -3.82
C PHE A 222 -10.18 10.38 -3.68
N GLN A 223 -10.76 10.05 -2.52
CA GLN A 223 -12.17 10.36 -2.21
C GLN A 223 -12.29 11.55 -1.25
N SER A 224 -11.19 12.23 -0.92
CA SER A 224 -11.24 13.54 -0.28
C SER A 224 -11.60 14.59 -1.33
N ASP A 225 -12.36 15.61 -0.95
CA ASP A 225 -12.70 16.74 -1.83
C ASP A 225 -11.46 17.59 -2.17
N HIS A 226 -10.41 17.53 -1.36
CA HIS A 226 -9.15 18.25 -1.56
C HIS A 226 -7.94 17.29 -1.49
N PRO A 227 -7.76 16.42 -2.50
CA PRO A 227 -6.81 15.30 -2.44
C PRO A 227 -5.35 15.76 -2.32
N VAL A 228 -4.96 16.85 -2.99
CA VAL A 228 -3.60 17.43 -2.88
C VAL A 228 -3.32 17.93 -1.46
N ALA A 229 -4.26 18.68 -0.87
CA ALA A 229 -4.15 19.15 0.51
C ALA A 229 -4.02 17.97 1.49
N MET A 230 -4.80 16.89 1.27
CA MET A 230 -4.73 15.69 2.08
C MET A 230 -3.36 15.00 1.97
N MET A 231 -2.77 14.92 0.78
CA MET A 231 -1.43 14.34 0.60
C MET A 231 -0.35 15.15 1.34
N LYS A 232 -0.40 16.49 1.26
CA LYS A 232 0.52 17.37 2.00
C LYS A 232 0.41 17.14 3.52
N ALA A 233 -0.82 17.03 4.03
CA ALA A 233 -1.07 16.75 5.45
C ALA A 233 -0.55 15.37 5.87
N VAL A 234 -0.77 14.34 5.05
CA VAL A 234 -0.23 12.99 5.30
C VAL A 234 1.31 13.00 5.29
N GLN A 235 1.94 13.71 4.35
CA GLN A 235 3.39 13.86 4.31
C GLN A 235 3.93 14.55 5.56
N ALA A 236 3.23 15.55 6.09
CA ALA A 236 3.61 16.23 7.32
C ALA A 236 3.67 15.26 8.51
N VAL A 237 2.66 14.41 8.68
CA VAL A 237 2.66 13.38 9.73
C VAL A 237 3.78 12.37 9.50
N VAL A 238 3.92 11.85 8.27
CA VAL A 238 4.82 10.72 7.98
C VAL A 238 6.29 11.14 7.96
N HIS A 239 6.64 12.27 7.35
CA HIS A 239 8.06 12.67 7.17
C HIS A 239 8.51 13.78 8.12
N HIS A 240 7.58 14.60 8.61
CA HIS A 240 7.92 15.80 9.38
C HIS A 240 7.55 15.69 10.87
N ASN A 241 7.09 14.51 11.30
CA ASN A 241 6.65 14.23 12.68
C ASN A 241 5.63 15.26 13.19
N GLU A 242 4.81 15.82 12.31
CA GLU A 242 3.74 16.72 12.72
C GLU A 242 2.68 15.97 13.51
N THR A 243 2.04 16.67 14.45
CA THR A 243 0.88 16.12 15.16
C THR A 243 -0.32 16.02 14.23
N ALA A 244 -1.29 15.16 14.56
CA ALA A 244 -2.53 15.03 13.79
C ALA A 244 -3.27 16.38 13.65
N ASP A 245 -3.31 17.19 14.73
CA ASP A 245 -3.97 18.49 14.73
C ASP A 245 -3.26 19.50 13.82
N ARG A 246 -1.92 19.60 13.88
CA ARG A 246 -1.15 20.49 13.00
C ARG A 246 -1.24 20.08 11.53
N ALA A 247 -1.22 18.79 11.25
CA ALA A 247 -1.43 18.27 9.91
C ALA A 247 -2.85 18.59 9.41
N TYR A 248 -3.86 18.58 10.28
CA TYR A 248 -5.23 18.95 9.91
C TYR A 248 -5.37 20.46 9.68
N GLU A 249 -4.71 21.30 10.46
CA GLU A 249 -4.61 22.74 10.19
C GLU A 249 -3.97 23.00 8.81
N LEU A 250 -2.89 22.29 8.48
CA LEU A 250 -2.26 22.35 7.16
C LEU A 250 -3.24 21.96 6.05
N TYR A 251 -3.99 20.86 6.22
CA TYR A 251 -5.04 20.46 5.29
C TYR A 251 -6.07 21.57 5.07
N LEU A 252 -6.58 22.19 6.15
CA LEU A 252 -7.56 23.27 6.07
C LEU A 252 -7.03 24.51 5.35
N SER A 253 -5.74 24.83 5.51
CA SER A 253 -5.12 26.00 4.86
C SER A 253 -4.98 25.86 3.34
N GLU A 254 -4.97 24.62 2.84
CA GLU A 254 -4.74 24.26 1.44
C GLU A 254 -6.05 23.90 0.69
N LYS A 255 -7.21 23.99 1.36
CA LYS A 255 -8.56 23.72 0.81
C LYS A 255 -9.04 24.72 -0.26
N GLN A 256 -8.16 25.50 -0.88
CA GLN A 256 -8.56 26.50 -1.88
C GLN A 256 -9.43 25.91 -2.99
#